data_AF-A0A4Q7UEE5-F1
#
_entry.id   AF-A0A4Q7UEE5-F1
#
_cell.length_a   1.000
_cell.length_b   1.000
_cell.length_c   1.000
_cell.angle_alpha   90.00
_cell.angle_beta   90.00
_cell.angle_gamma   90.00
#
_symmetry.space_group_name_H-M   'P 1'
#
loop_
_entity.id
_entity.type
_entity.pdbx_description
1 polymer ?
#
loop_
_entity_poly.entity_id
_entity_poly.type
_entity_poly.pdbx_seq_one_letter_code
_entity_poly.pdbx_strand_id
1 'polypeptide(L)'
;MTAETTARAVLRWAIRAEGPIPSGDLTAAGDLATPSEQTRHGLAVLAAACAARLGAGSPPFGDDTPADTGGVLLAAALGARAEAATRLVGLAEPLPITGPAGWSAALARHAITERALVQAAPLAESFLAVSPLSRVLHRPTLEALAAESHETEMALAGQLLDRPGGERVLRHAWAAPSSDPDALRWRSLVLDRLVTNRTGWLLDLYVLARLRHGPAWDRRIRIAIREASRMRARPSDALAVLRFWIPLARLDCDQPDLLRSRPLLDGHRPVLDAILRLGLLPKG
;
A
#
# COMPACT_ATOMS: atom_id res chain seq x y z
N MET A 1 -5.72 31.87 -0.67
CA MET A 1 -5.75 30.70 0.23
C MET A 1 -4.51 30.81 1.11
N THR A 2 -4.30 30.00 2.15
CA THR A 2 -2.99 29.89 2.80
C THR A 2 -2.53 28.45 2.69
N ALA A 3 -1.25 28.17 2.92
CA ALA A 3 -0.73 26.81 2.92
C ALA A 3 -1.52 25.89 3.85
N GLU A 4 -1.89 26.38 5.04
CA GLU A 4 -2.70 25.63 6.00
C GLU A 4 -4.14 25.41 5.51
N THR A 5 -4.74 26.42 4.87
CA THR A 5 -6.09 26.29 4.28
C THR A 5 -6.10 25.24 3.17
N THR A 6 -5.05 25.22 2.34
CA THR A 6 -4.82 24.20 1.30
C THR A 6 -4.71 22.81 1.93
N ALA A 7 -3.86 22.64 2.96
CA ALA A 7 -3.74 21.38 3.69
C ALA A 7 -5.10 20.89 4.22
N ARG A 8 -5.87 21.78 4.86
CA ARG A 8 -7.20 21.46 5.42
C ARG A 8 -8.21 21.06 4.35
N ALA A 9 -8.18 21.69 3.19
CA ALA A 9 -9.01 21.31 2.06
C ALA A 9 -8.65 19.91 1.57
N VAL A 10 -7.35 19.62 1.41
CA VAL A 10 -6.85 18.30 1.00
C VAL A 10 -7.19 17.22 2.03
N LEU A 11 -7.03 17.49 3.34
CA LEU A 11 -7.38 16.51 4.38
C LEU A 11 -8.87 16.12 4.33
N ARG A 12 -9.76 17.10 4.21
CA ARG A 12 -11.21 16.85 4.06
C ARG A 12 -11.53 16.08 2.79
N TRP A 13 -10.87 16.44 1.69
CA TRP A 13 -11.01 15.72 0.42
C TRP A 13 -10.51 14.28 0.54
N ALA A 14 -9.34 14.03 1.13
CA ALA A 14 -8.73 12.71 1.23
C ALA A 14 -9.55 11.71 2.06
N ILE A 15 -10.33 12.20 3.03
CA ILE A 15 -11.29 11.40 3.81
C ILE A 15 -12.37 10.82 2.90
N ARG A 16 -12.95 11.64 2.01
CA ARG A 16 -14.06 11.24 1.12
C ARG A 16 -13.58 10.62 -0.19
N ALA A 17 -12.45 11.11 -0.70
CA ALA A 17 -11.85 10.78 -1.99
C ALA A 17 -12.78 10.97 -3.18
N GLU A 18 -13.60 12.02 -3.13
CA GLU A 18 -14.55 12.38 -4.17
C GLU A 18 -14.14 13.68 -4.85
N GLY A 19 -14.23 13.71 -6.18
CA GLY A 19 -13.92 14.90 -6.98
C GLY A 19 -12.41 15.17 -7.16
N PRO A 20 -12.08 16.28 -7.83
CA PRO A 20 -10.69 16.66 -8.10
C PRO A 20 -9.95 17.07 -6.82
N ILE A 21 -8.62 16.96 -6.84
CA ILE A 21 -7.78 17.40 -5.72
C ILE A 21 -7.99 18.91 -5.51
N PRO A 22 -8.27 19.37 -4.28
CA PRO A 22 -8.28 20.80 -3.97
C PRO A 22 -6.92 21.42 -4.21
N SER A 23 -6.89 22.50 -4.98
CA SER A 23 -5.66 23.27 -5.25
C SER A 23 -5.68 24.62 -4.54
N GLY A 24 -4.53 25.05 -4.02
CA GLY A 24 -4.39 26.36 -3.39
C GLY A 24 -2.97 26.92 -3.48
N ASP A 25 -2.81 28.18 -3.09
CA ASP A 25 -1.48 28.75 -2.91
C ASP A 25 -0.84 28.26 -1.60
N LEU A 26 0.48 28.45 -1.50
CA LEU A 26 1.28 28.13 -0.32
C LEU A 26 1.78 29.38 0.38
N THR A 27 0.99 30.46 0.36
CA THR A 27 1.30 31.64 1.18
C THR A 27 1.30 31.26 2.66
N ALA A 28 2.17 31.89 3.44
CA ALA A 28 2.37 31.58 4.85
C ALA A 28 2.72 30.09 5.14
N ALA A 29 3.55 29.46 4.30
CA ALA A 29 4.00 28.09 4.50
C ALA A 29 4.71 27.85 5.86
N GLY A 30 5.27 28.91 6.48
CA GLY A 30 5.84 28.85 7.82
C GLY A 30 4.83 28.42 8.90
N ASP A 31 3.55 28.72 8.70
CA ASP A 31 2.47 28.37 9.65
C ASP A 31 2.26 26.84 9.72
N LEU A 32 2.74 26.08 8.73
CA LEU A 32 2.68 24.62 8.73
C LEU A 32 3.62 23.98 9.77
N ALA A 33 4.60 24.72 10.30
CA ALA A 33 5.46 24.25 11.38
C ALA A 33 4.68 24.13 12.72
N THR A 34 3.66 24.97 12.91
CA THR A 34 2.79 24.98 14.09
C THR A 34 1.32 25.01 13.65
N PRO A 35 0.81 23.92 13.07
CA PRO A 35 -0.53 23.89 12.48
C PRO A 35 -1.60 24.09 13.56
N SER A 36 -2.70 24.76 13.19
CA SER A 36 -3.83 24.96 14.10
C SER A 36 -4.42 23.63 14.58
N GLU A 37 -5.11 23.67 15.73
CA GLU A 37 -5.83 22.52 16.27
C GLU A 37 -6.81 21.91 15.27
N GLN A 38 -7.47 22.75 14.45
CA GLN A 38 -8.40 22.26 13.44
C GLN A 38 -7.68 21.42 12.37
N THR A 39 -6.48 21.83 11.94
CA THR A 39 -5.69 21.09 10.96
C THR A 39 -5.15 19.79 11.56
N ARG A 40 -4.65 19.84 12.81
CA ARG A 40 -4.22 18.64 13.55
C ARG A 40 -5.37 17.64 13.74
N HIS A 41 -6.55 18.12 14.10
CA HIS A 41 -7.76 17.31 14.22
C HIS A 41 -8.15 16.68 12.86
N GLY A 42 -8.12 17.45 11.77
CA GLY A 42 -8.39 16.92 10.44
C GLY A 42 -7.44 15.79 10.03
N LEU A 43 -6.16 15.88 10.39
CA LEU A 43 -5.17 14.84 10.15
C LEU A 43 -5.46 13.58 11.00
N ALA A 44 -5.82 13.75 12.27
CA ALA A 44 -6.21 12.64 13.14
C ALA A 44 -7.48 11.91 12.64
N VAL A 45 -8.48 12.66 12.14
CA VAL A 45 -9.68 12.09 11.53
C VAL A 45 -9.33 11.30 10.26
N LEU A 46 -8.41 11.82 9.43
CA LEU A 46 -7.95 11.10 8.25
C LEU A 46 -7.22 9.79 8.62
N ALA A 47 -6.37 9.83 9.65
CA ALA A 47 -5.69 8.64 10.17
C ALA A 47 -6.68 7.60 10.69
N ALA A 48 -7.68 8.03 11.47
CA ALA A 48 -8.74 7.15 11.98
C ALA A 48 -9.59 6.56 10.85
N ALA A 49 -9.93 7.34 9.83
CA ALA A 49 -10.65 6.85 8.65
C ALA A 49 -9.82 5.80 7.89
N CYS A 50 -8.51 6.04 7.70
CA CYS A 50 -7.59 5.09 7.09
C CYS A 50 -7.49 3.79 7.92
N ALA A 51 -7.33 3.92 9.24
CA ALA A 51 -7.31 2.81 10.19
C ALA A 51 -8.57 1.95 10.09
N ALA A 52 -9.75 2.58 10.01
CA ALA A 52 -11.03 1.88 9.85
C ALA A 52 -11.10 1.13 8.51
N ARG A 53 -10.66 1.74 7.39
CA ARG A 53 -10.64 1.09 6.07
C ARG A 53 -9.73 -0.14 6.03
N LEU A 54 -8.55 -0.04 6.64
CA LEU A 54 -7.53 -1.09 6.64
C LEU A 54 -7.73 -2.11 7.79
N GLY A 55 -8.55 -1.78 8.78
CA GLY A 55 -8.80 -2.62 9.94
C GLY A 55 -7.68 -2.60 10.98
N ALA A 56 -6.99 -1.46 11.14
CA ALA A 56 -5.92 -1.26 12.12
C ALA A 56 -6.41 -1.11 13.58
N GLY A 57 -7.74 -1.00 13.79
CA GLY A 57 -8.34 -0.82 15.11
C GLY A 57 -8.47 0.64 15.55
N SER A 58 -8.92 0.83 16.80
CA SER A 58 -9.05 2.13 17.46
C SER A 58 -8.60 2.01 18.92
N PRO A 59 -7.54 2.70 19.36
CA PRO A 59 -6.63 3.52 18.54
C PRO A 59 -5.86 2.67 17.49
N PRO A 60 -5.40 3.26 16.38
CA PRO A 60 -4.76 2.50 15.30
C PRO A 60 -3.52 1.76 15.80
N PHE A 61 -3.51 0.44 15.66
CA PHE A 61 -2.47 -0.44 16.19
C PHE A 61 -2.17 -0.27 17.68
N GLY A 62 -3.13 0.23 18.47
CA GLY A 62 -2.92 0.55 19.88
C GLY A 62 -2.10 1.83 20.14
N ASP A 63 -1.81 2.63 19.11
CA ASP A 63 -1.00 3.85 19.20
C ASP A 63 -1.89 5.10 19.28
N ASP A 64 -1.85 5.78 20.42
CA ASP A 64 -2.58 7.02 20.70
C ASP A 64 -1.74 8.29 20.44
N THR A 65 -0.53 8.15 19.90
CA THR A 65 0.32 9.31 19.61
C THR A 65 -0.35 10.26 18.62
N PRO A 66 -0.17 11.58 18.82
CA PRO A 66 -0.75 12.57 17.92
C PRO A 66 -0.12 12.48 16.54
N ALA A 67 -0.91 12.78 15.51
CA ALA A 67 -0.42 12.87 14.15
C ALA A 67 0.63 13.99 14.02
N ASP A 68 1.63 13.75 13.17
CA ASP A 68 2.82 14.59 13.05
C ASP A 68 2.63 15.77 12.07
N THR A 69 3.50 16.77 12.15
CA THR A 69 3.52 17.91 11.22
C THR A 69 3.84 17.50 9.79
N GLY A 70 4.59 16.39 9.59
CA GLY A 70 4.89 15.83 8.27
C GLY A 70 3.63 15.48 7.49
N GLY A 71 2.61 14.88 8.12
CA GLY A 71 1.32 14.65 7.47
C GLY A 71 0.65 15.94 6.95
N VAL A 72 0.77 17.05 7.68
CA VAL A 72 0.23 18.34 7.25
C VAL A 72 1.01 18.90 6.06
N LEU A 73 2.35 18.81 6.08
CA LEU A 73 3.20 19.21 4.96
C LEU A 73 2.86 18.43 3.68
N LEU A 74 2.64 17.12 3.80
CA LEU A 74 2.23 16.27 2.67
C LEU A 74 0.84 16.65 2.14
N ALA A 75 -0.11 16.96 3.01
CA ALA A 75 -1.42 17.44 2.59
C ALA A 75 -1.34 18.78 1.84
N ALA A 76 -0.54 19.72 2.33
CA ALA A 76 -0.29 20.99 1.64
C ALA A 76 0.40 20.76 0.28
N ALA A 77 1.42 19.90 0.23
CA ALA A 77 2.16 19.57 -0.98
C ALA A 77 1.25 18.98 -2.07
N LEU A 78 0.31 18.10 -1.70
CA LEU A 78 -0.60 17.46 -2.65
C LEU A 78 -1.55 18.46 -3.32
N GLY A 79 -1.92 19.53 -2.62
CA GLY A 79 -2.75 20.62 -3.16
C GLY A 79 -1.98 21.76 -3.82
N ALA A 80 -0.64 21.66 -3.90
CA ALA A 80 0.22 22.71 -4.42
C ALA A 80 0.61 22.51 -5.89
N ARG A 81 1.17 23.55 -6.50
CA ARG A 81 1.85 23.44 -7.80
C ARG A 81 3.18 22.68 -7.65
N ALA A 82 3.60 21.98 -8.71
CA ALA A 82 4.69 21.00 -8.68
C ALA A 82 5.98 21.48 -7.99
N GLU A 83 6.52 22.65 -8.34
CA GLU A 83 7.78 23.16 -7.77
C GLU A 83 7.74 23.42 -6.27
N ALA A 84 6.58 23.87 -5.77
CA ALA A 84 6.41 24.17 -4.36
C ALA A 84 6.01 22.91 -3.57
N ALA A 85 5.33 21.96 -4.23
CA ALA A 85 5.05 20.65 -3.68
C ALA A 85 6.33 19.87 -3.34
N THR A 86 7.31 19.80 -4.26
CA THR A 86 8.59 19.11 -4.02
C THR A 86 9.32 19.66 -2.79
N ARG A 87 9.33 21.00 -2.62
CA ARG A 87 9.94 21.63 -1.45
C ARG A 87 9.24 21.25 -0.16
N LEU A 88 7.90 21.26 -0.13
CA LEU A 88 7.15 20.86 1.06
C LEU A 88 7.33 19.39 1.42
N VAL A 89 7.41 18.50 0.41
CA VAL A 89 7.71 17.07 0.65
C VAL A 89 9.10 16.91 1.26
N GLY A 90 10.09 17.66 0.76
CA GLY A 90 11.45 17.64 1.29
C GLY A 90 11.59 18.17 2.73
N LEU A 91 10.62 18.96 3.21
CA LEU A 91 10.55 19.42 4.61
C LEU A 91 9.88 18.38 5.54
N ALA A 92 9.19 17.38 5.00
CA ALA A 92 8.62 16.31 5.81
C ALA A 92 9.74 15.37 6.24
N GLU A 93 10.19 15.50 7.48
CA GLU A 93 11.24 14.65 8.03
C GLU A 93 10.86 13.16 7.93
N PRO A 94 11.83 12.25 7.73
CA PRO A 94 11.58 10.81 7.82
C PRO A 94 10.88 10.47 9.14
N LEU A 95 9.81 9.69 9.07
CA LEU A 95 9.06 9.30 10.26
C LEU A 95 9.72 8.10 10.95
N PRO A 96 10.31 8.24 12.15
CA PRO A 96 10.77 7.11 12.91
C PRO A 96 9.56 6.32 13.43
N ILE A 97 9.48 5.04 13.10
CA ILE A 97 8.54 4.11 13.72
C ILE A 97 9.35 3.29 14.73
N THR A 98 9.16 3.57 16.02
CA THR A 98 9.93 2.97 17.11
C THR A 98 9.01 2.25 18.09
N GLY A 99 9.08 0.92 18.09
CA GLY A 99 8.29 0.08 19.00
C GLY A 99 6.78 0.38 18.93
N PRO A 100 6.15 0.86 20.03
CA PRO A 100 4.71 1.10 20.05
C PRO A 100 4.27 2.39 19.32
N ALA A 101 5.16 3.36 19.08
CA ALA A 101 4.81 4.72 18.67
C ALA A 101 5.06 5.01 17.17
N GLY A 102 4.37 6.03 16.66
CA GLY A 102 4.55 6.58 15.31
C GLY A 102 3.67 5.92 14.23
N TRP A 103 2.85 4.93 14.60
CA TRP A 103 1.96 4.24 13.68
C TRP A 103 0.72 5.07 13.30
N SER A 104 0.21 5.87 14.24
CA SER A 104 -0.87 6.83 13.96
C SER A 104 -0.44 7.85 12.91
N ALA A 105 0.76 8.43 13.07
CA ALA A 105 1.39 9.31 12.09
C ALA A 105 1.68 8.59 10.75
N ALA A 106 2.15 7.34 10.80
CA ALA A 106 2.42 6.55 9.59
C ALA A 106 1.15 6.29 8.78
N LEU A 107 0.03 6.02 9.45
CA LEU A 107 -1.29 5.90 8.81
C LEU A 107 -1.77 7.22 8.21
N ALA A 108 -1.57 8.33 8.90
CA ALA A 108 -1.93 9.65 8.40
C ALA A 108 -1.16 9.97 7.11
N ARG A 109 0.16 9.78 7.13
CA ARG A 109 1.03 9.95 5.95
C ARG A 109 0.65 8.96 4.84
N HIS A 110 0.35 7.70 5.18
CA HIS A 110 -0.10 6.70 4.20
C HIS A 110 -1.40 7.11 3.50
N ALA A 111 -2.39 7.60 4.25
CA ALA A 111 -3.68 8.00 3.72
C ALA A 111 -3.56 9.14 2.69
N ILE A 112 -2.55 10.01 2.82
CA ILE A 112 -2.25 11.08 1.87
C ILE A 112 -1.45 10.54 0.69
N THR A 113 -0.36 9.79 0.96
CA THR A 113 0.50 9.21 -0.08
C THR A 113 -0.27 8.29 -1.01
N GLU A 114 -1.19 7.46 -0.50
CA GLU A 114 -2.08 6.61 -1.30
C GLU A 114 -2.82 7.42 -2.38
N ARG A 115 -3.25 8.64 -2.06
CA ARG A 115 -3.92 9.54 -3.01
C ARG A 115 -2.93 10.14 -4.01
N ALA A 116 -1.74 10.53 -3.55
CA ALA A 116 -0.69 11.07 -4.41
C ALA A 116 -0.24 10.05 -5.47
N LEU A 117 -0.14 8.77 -5.10
CA LEU A 117 0.21 7.67 -6.02
C LEU A 117 -0.73 7.57 -7.23
N VAL A 118 -2.01 7.90 -7.04
CA VAL A 118 -3.03 7.80 -8.10
C VAL A 118 -3.16 9.12 -8.87
N GLN A 119 -3.12 10.25 -8.17
CA GLN A 119 -3.57 11.55 -8.70
C GLN A 119 -2.41 12.54 -8.95
N ALA A 120 -1.21 12.25 -8.47
CA ALA A 120 -0.04 13.14 -8.54
C ALA A 120 1.23 12.36 -8.92
N ALA A 121 1.18 11.66 -10.06
CA ALA A 121 2.26 10.79 -10.53
C ALA A 121 3.68 11.41 -10.49
N PRO A 122 3.90 12.69 -10.85
CA PRO A 122 5.24 13.28 -10.78
C PRO A 122 5.83 13.38 -9.37
N LEU A 123 5.00 13.37 -8.32
CA LEU A 123 5.43 13.49 -6.93
C LEU A 123 5.37 12.15 -6.18
N ALA A 124 4.87 11.10 -6.82
CA ALA A 124 4.61 9.79 -6.20
C ALA A 124 5.83 9.24 -5.45
N GLU A 125 7.01 9.27 -6.07
CA GLU A 125 8.25 8.77 -5.45
C GLU A 125 8.69 9.62 -4.26
N SER A 126 8.55 10.94 -4.32
CA SER A 126 8.87 11.82 -3.20
C SER A 126 7.94 11.58 -2.01
N PHE A 127 6.64 11.36 -2.27
CA PHE A 127 5.69 10.99 -1.21
C PHE A 127 5.97 9.61 -0.62
N LEU A 128 6.42 8.65 -1.43
CA LEU A 128 6.83 7.33 -0.94
C LEU A 128 8.05 7.44 -0.02
N ALA A 129 9.05 8.24 -0.38
CA ALA A 129 10.29 8.39 0.37
C ALA A 129 10.06 8.78 1.85
N VAL A 130 9.03 9.59 2.13
CA VAL A 130 8.71 10.10 3.47
C VAL A 130 7.51 9.40 4.12
N SER A 131 7.00 8.33 3.52
CA SER A 131 5.81 7.60 3.99
C SER A 131 6.15 6.11 4.21
N PRO A 132 6.76 5.75 5.35
CA PRO A 132 7.26 4.39 5.59
C PRO A 132 6.18 3.31 5.46
N LEU A 133 4.96 3.57 5.95
CA LEU A 133 3.87 2.61 5.81
C LEU A 133 3.42 2.45 4.34
N SER A 134 3.45 3.50 3.53
CA SER A 134 3.19 3.36 2.08
C SER A 134 4.25 2.54 1.38
N ARG A 135 5.51 2.64 1.82
CA ARG A 135 6.59 1.80 1.28
C ARG A 135 6.37 0.31 1.56
N VAL A 136 5.73 -0.03 2.68
CA VAL A 136 5.32 -1.41 2.99
C VAL A 136 4.05 -1.82 2.26
N LEU A 137 2.99 -1.01 2.29
CA LEU A 137 1.66 -1.39 1.79
C LEU A 137 1.54 -1.33 0.25
N HIS A 138 2.32 -0.44 -0.39
CA HIS A 138 2.38 -0.30 -1.85
C HIS A 138 3.67 -0.91 -2.41
N ARG A 139 4.79 -0.21 -2.25
CA ARG A 139 6.16 -0.65 -2.55
C ARG A 139 7.20 0.37 -2.08
N PRO A 140 8.47 -0.04 -1.87
CA PRO A 140 9.58 0.89 -1.73
C PRO A 140 9.69 1.84 -2.94
N THR A 141 10.52 2.88 -2.81
CA THR A 141 10.85 3.74 -3.95
C THR A 141 11.50 2.92 -5.06
N LEU A 142 11.37 3.37 -6.31
CA LEU A 142 11.98 2.68 -7.45
C LEU A 142 13.50 2.60 -7.32
N GLU A 143 14.12 3.64 -6.74
CA GLU A 143 15.55 3.66 -6.41
C GLU A 143 15.92 2.54 -5.43
N ALA A 144 15.15 2.38 -4.34
CA ALA A 144 15.40 1.33 -3.34
C ALA A 144 15.16 -0.08 -3.89
N LEU A 145 14.17 -0.25 -4.79
CA LEU A 145 13.96 -1.52 -5.48
C LEU A 145 15.11 -1.86 -6.42
N ALA A 146 15.58 -0.89 -7.20
CA ALA A 146 16.69 -1.07 -8.13
C ALA A 146 18.02 -1.36 -7.42
N ALA A 147 18.25 -0.74 -6.26
CA ALA A 147 19.42 -0.95 -5.43
C ALA A 147 19.29 -2.17 -4.47
N GLU A 148 18.16 -2.89 -4.52
CA GLU A 148 17.83 -3.98 -3.58
C GLU A 148 17.94 -3.58 -2.09
N SER A 149 17.75 -2.30 -1.77
CA SER A 149 17.91 -1.72 -0.44
C SER A 149 16.60 -1.59 0.32
N HIS A 150 15.84 -2.69 0.40
CA HIS A 150 14.48 -2.74 0.96
C HIS A 150 14.36 -3.53 2.28
N GLU A 151 15.48 -3.77 2.97
CA GLU A 151 15.49 -4.50 4.26
C GLU A 151 14.76 -3.72 5.37
N THR A 152 14.80 -2.39 5.33
CA THR A 152 14.04 -1.54 6.27
C THR A 152 12.55 -1.76 6.13
N GLU A 153 12.03 -1.79 4.90
CA GLU A 153 10.62 -2.05 4.61
C GLU A 153 10.24 -3.49 4.95
N MET A 154 11.13 -4.45 4.72
CA MET A 154 10.91 -5.85 5.10
C MET A 154 10.80 -6.00 6.62
N ALA A 155 11.72 -5.38 7.38
CA ALA A 155 11.68 -5.36 8.83
C ALA A 155 10.40 -4.67 9.35
N LEU A 156 9.99 -3.55 8.74
CA LEU A 156 8.75 -2.87 9.11
C LEU A 156 7.51 -3.71 8.79
N ALA A 157 7.51 -4.46 7.69
CA ALA A 157 6.44 -5.40 7.37
C ALA A 157 6.34 -6.53 8.42
N GLY A 158 7.49 -7.05 8.87
CA GLY A 158 7.57 -8.03 9.97
C GLY A 158 7.00 -7.46 11.27
N GLN A 159 7.44 -6.26 11.66
CA GLN A 159 6.90 -5.57 12.84
C GLN A 159 5.38 -5.38 12.72
N LEU A 160 4.88 -4.98 11.54
CA LEU A 160 3.45 -4.82 11.31
C LEU A 160 2.70 -6.15 11.45
N LEU A 161 3.22 -7.27 10.93
CA LEU A 161 2.59 -8.59 11.08
C LEU A 161 2.42 -9.01 12.54
N ASP A 162 3.34 -8.60 13.42
CA ASP A 162 3.31 -8.99 14.83
C ASP A 162 2.47 -8.01 15.70
N ARG A 163 1.87 -6.98 15.09
CA ARG A 163 1.02 -6.02 15.80
C ARG A 163 -0.47 -6.40 15.81
N PRO A 164 -1.21 -6.01 16.87
CA PRO A 164 -2.66 -6.07 16.85
C PRO A 164 -3.24 -5.34 15.63
N GLY A 165 -3.99 -6.09 14.81
CA GLY A 165 -4.60 -5.57 13.58
C GLY A 165 -3.66 -5.44 12.37
N GLY A 166 -2.35 -5.59 12.53
CA GLY A 166 -1.41 -5.40 11.42
C GLY A 166 -1.50 -6.44 10.31
N GLU A 167 -1.77 -7.70 10.67
CA GLU A 167 -2.12 -8.73 9.69
C GLU A 167 -3.34 -8.36 8.84
N ARG A 168 -4.34 -7.70 9.46
CA ARG A 168 -5.56 -7.27 8.79
C ARG A 168 -5.24 -6.14 7.82
N VAL A 169 -4.45 -5.16 8.25
CA VAL A 169 -3.98 -4.05 7.41
C VAL A 169 -3.27 -4.56 6.16
N LEU A 170 -2.31 -5.48 6.31
CA LEU A 170 -1.57 -6.06 5.18
C LEU A 170 -2.50 -6.83 4.23
N ARG A 171 -3.41 -7.66 4.77
CA ARG A 171 -4.39 -8.38 3.95
C ARG A 171 -5.29 -7.44 3.17
N HIS A 172 -5.85 -6.42 3.82
CA HIS A 172 -6.73 -5.46 3.16
C HIS A 172 -6.01 -4.64 2.10
N ALA A 173 -4.78 -4.19 2.37
CA ALA A 173 -3.99 -3.42 1.42
C ALA A 173 -3.58 -4.26 0.19
N TRP A 174 -3.24 -5.54 0.38
CA TRP A 174 -2.72 -6.38 -0.69
C TRP A 174 -3.77 -7.21 -1.43
N ALA A 175 -4.97 -7.36 -0.88
CA ALA A 175 -6.08 -8.04 -1.54
C ALA A 175 -6.54 -7.32 -2.81
N ALA A 176 -6.39 -5.99 -2.88
CA ALA A 176 -6.73 -5.21 -4.06
C ALA A 176 -5.69 -5.39 -5.18
N PRO A 177 -6.11 -5.56 -6.45
CA PRO A 177 -5.19 -5.58 -7.57
C PRO A 177 -4.48 -4.23 -7.73
N SER A 178 -3.19 -4.27 -8.06
CA SER A 178 -2.40 -3.07 -8.38
C SER A 178 -2.15 -2.97 -9.89
N SER A 179 -2.28 -1.76 -10.45
CA SER A 179 -1.81 -1.46 -11.81
C SER A 179 -0.30 -1.32 -11.90
N ASP A 180 0.35 -0.98 -10.79
CA ASP A 180 1.81 -0.91 -10.67
C ASP A 180 2.40 -2.33 -10.53
N PRO A 181 3.22 -2.79 -11.49
CA PRO A 181 3.86 -4.11 -11.46
C PRO A 181 4.93 -4.22 -10.37
N ASP A 182 5.62 -3.14 -10.00
CA ASP A 182 6.58 -3.11 -8.89
C ASP A 182 5.90 -3.34 -7.55
N ALA A 183 4.68 -2.81 -7.36
CA ALA A 183 3.89 -3.12 -6.17
C ALA A 183 3.54 -4.61 -6.07
N LEU A 184 3.21 -5.28 -7.19
CA LEU A 184 2.95 -6.72 -7.18
C LEU A 184 4.23 -7.54 -6.95
N ARG A 185 5.36 -7.11 -7.51
CA ARG A 185 6.68 -7.71 -7.24
C ARG A 185 7.03 -7.62 -5.77
N TRP A 186 6.91 -6.43 -5.18
CA TRP A 186 7.16 -6.18 -3.77
C TRP A 186 6.30 -7.08 -2.88
N ARG A 187 4.98 -7.10 -3.10
CA ARG A 187 4.07 -7.98 -2.35
C ARG A 187 4.47 -9.44 -2.44
N SER A 188 4.81 -9.92 -3.65
CA SER A 188 5.24 -11.30 -3.85
C SER A 188 6.52 -11.62 -3.05
N LEU A 189 7.48 -10.69 -3.02
CA LEU A 189 8.70 -10.83 -2.25
C LEU A 189 8.43 -10.91 -0.75
N VAL A 190 7.57 -10.04 -0.22
CA VAL A 190 7.24 -10.06 1.22
C VAL A 190 6.47 -11.32 1.59
N LEU A 191 5.54 -11.78 0.76
CA LEU A 191 4.81 -13.03 0.98
C LEU A 191 5.78 -14.23 1.05
N ASP A 192 6.75 -14.28 0.13
CA ASP A 192 7.76 -15.34 0.08
C ASP A 192 8.66 -15.35 1.33
N ARG A 193 9.13 -14.18 1.76
CA ARG A 193 10.07 -14.08 2.90
C ARG A 193 9.41 -14.18 4.28
N LEU A 194 8.24 -13.57 4.49
CA LEU A 194 7.66 -13.42 5.84
C LEU A 194 6.45 -14.32 6.10
N VAL A 195 5.75 -14.77 5.05
CA VAL A 195 4.40 -15.32 5.18
C VAL A 195 4.27 -16.74 4.64
N THR A 196 5.28 -17.27 3.96
CA THR A 196 5.25 -18.63 3.38
C THR A 196 4.81 -19.72 4.36
N ASN A 197 5.18 -19.61 5.65
CA ASN A 197 4.82 -20.57 6.68
C ASN A 197 3.53 -20.23 7.45
N ARG A 198 2.84 -19.15 7.09
CA ARG A 198 1.58 -18.69 7.72
C ARG A 198 0.39 -19.06 6.84
N THR A 199 0.13 -20.36 6.67
CA THR A 199 -0.90 -20.91 5.78
C THR A 199 -2.28 -20.27 5.96
N GLY A 200 -2.77 -20.14 7.20
CA GLY A 200 -4.07 -19.51 7.47
C GLY A 200 -4.13 -18.05 6.99
N TRP A 201 -3.05 -17.30 7.21
CA TRP A 201 -2.94 -15.91 6.77
C TRP A 201 -2.99 -15.79 5.24
N LEU A 202 -2.24 -16.62 4.52
CA LEU A 202 -2.21 -16.62 3.06
C LEU A 202 -3.61 -16.88 2.49
N LEU A 203 -4.32 -17.85 3.05
CA LEU A 203 -5.66 -18.21 2.59
C LEU A 203 -6.64 -17.06 2.83
N ASP A 204 -6.57 -16.39 3.98
CA ASP A 204 -7.37 -15.21 4.24
C ASP A 204 -7.09 -14.06 3.26
N LEU A 205 -5.82 -13.83 2.88
CA LEU A 205 -5.46 -12.84 1.86
C LEU A 205 -6.16 -13.14 0.53
N TYR A 206 -6.02 -14.37 0.02
CA TYR A 206 -6.60 -14.72 -1.27
C TYR A 206 -8.12 -14.82 -1.23
N VAL A 207 -8.71 -15.28 -0.12
CA VAL A 207 -10.17 -15.23 0.09
C VAL A 207 -10.65 -13.79 0.02
N LEU A 208 -9.98 -12.86 0.73
CA LEU A 208 -10.33 -11.44 0.68
C LEU A 208 -10.17 -10.86 -0.73
N ALA A 209 -9.10 -11.23 -1.44
CA ALA A 209 -8.85 -10.81 -2.82
C ALA A 209 -9.98 -11.27 -3.76
N ARG A 210 -10.44 -12.53 -3.63
CA ARG A 210 -11.55 -13.07 -4.43
C ARG A 210 -12.89 -12.43 -4.05
N LEU A 211 -13.21 -12.36 -2.76
CA LEU A 211 -14.48 -11.84 -2.27
C LEU A 211 -14.70 -10.36 -2.61
N ARG A 212 -13.69 -9.51 -2.43
CA ARG A 212 -13.83 -8.05 -2.64
C ARG A 212 -13.44 -7.60 -4.03
N HIS A 213 -12.50 -8.28 -4.68
CA HIS A 213 -11.88 -7.81 -5.91
C HIS A 213 -11.86 -8.86 -7.03
N GLY A 214 -12.65 -9.94 -6.91
CA GLY A 214 -12.71 -11.06 -7.85
C GLY A 214 -12.80 -10.63 -9.33
N PRO A 215 -13.81 -9.84 -9.74
CA PRO A 215 -13.95 -9.42 -11.14
C PRO A 215 -12.75 -8.62 -11.68
N ALA A 216 -12.10 -7.82 -10.82
CA ALA A 216 -10.92 -7.05 -11.20
C ALA A 216 -9.69 -7.96 -11.35
N TRP A 217 -9.50 -8.92 -10.43
CA TRP A 217 -8.47 -9.95 -10.55
C TRP A 217 -8.68 -10.84 -11.78
N ASP A 218 -9.90 -11.28 -12.07
CA ASP A 218 -10.21 -12.13 -13.22
C ASP A 218 -9.83 -11.46 -14.55
N ARG A 219 -10.05 -10.14 -14.64
CA ARG A 219 -9.62 -9.36 -15.81
C ARG A 219 -8.10 -9.34 -15.93
N ARG A 220 -7.38 -9.00 -14.85
CA ARG A 220 -5.91 -8.91 -14.86
C ARG A 220 -5.24 -10.25 -15.10
N ILE A 221 -5.73 -11.32 -14.46
CA ILE A 221 -5.25 -12.69 -14.64
C ILE A 221 -5.40 -13.12 -16.10
N ARG A 222 -6.57 -12.92 -16.70
CA ARG A 222 -6.79 -13.29 -18.12
C ARG A 222 -5.85 -12.56 -19.07
N ILE A 223 -5.57 -11.28 -18.82
CA ILE A 223 -4.61 -10.49 -19.61
C ILE A 223 -3.20 -11.05 -19.41
N ALA A 224 -2.76 -11.22 -18.15
CA ALA A 224 -1.43 -11.72 -17.82
C ALA A 224 -1.15 -13.12 -18.41
N ILE A 225 -2.09 -14.06 -18.31
CA ILE A 225 -1.95 -15.40 -18.89
C ILE A 225 -1.78 -15.32 -20.42
N ARG A 226 -2.59 -14.49 -21.08
CA ARG A 226 -2.55 -14.32 -22.54
C ARG A 226 -1.20 -13.76 -22.99
N GLU A 227 -0.71 -12.73 -22.30
CA GLU A 227 0.56 -12.08 -22.61
C GLU A 227 1.74 -13.01 -22.35
N ALA A 228 1.77 -13.67 -21.18
CA ALA A 228 2.85 -14.58 -20.82
C ALA A 228 2.91 -15.85 -21.69
N SER A 229 1.79 -16.28 -22.28
CA SER A 229 1.74 -17.47 -23.16
C SER A 229 2.11 -17.17 -24.61
N ARG A 230 1.99 -15.91 -25.08
CA ARG A 230 2.21 -15.54 -26.49
C ARG A 230 3.64 -15.10 -26.79
N MET A 231 4.35 -14.58 -25.79
CA MET A 231 5.64 -13.94 -26.01
C MET A 231 6.79 -14.83 -25.57
N ARG A 232 7.81 -14.95 -26.43
CA ARG A 232 9.04 -15.70 -26.15
C ARG A 232 9.80 -15.09 -24.96
N ALA A 233 9.80 -13.76 -24.85
CA ALA A 233 10.16 -13.01 -23.65
C ALA A 233 8.88 -12.60 -22.91
N ARG A 234 8.66 -13.15 -21.71
CA ARG A 234 7.44 -12.90 -20.94
C ARG A 234 7.48 -11.48 -20.35
N PRO A 235 6.46 -10.62 -20.58
CA PRO A 235 6.46 -9.26 -20.03
C PRO A 235 6.57 -9.24 -18.51
N SER A 236 7.33 -8.26 -17.98
CA SER A 236 7.50 -8.05 -16.55
C SER A 236 6.18 -7.95 -15.79
N ASP A 237 5.17 -7.33 -16.42
CA ASP A 237 3.92 -6.97 -15.77
C ASP A 237 2.98 -8.17 -15.67
N ALA A 238 2.90 -8.95 -16.75
CA ALA A 238 2.23 -10.24 -16.75
C ALA A 238 2.84 -11.18 -15.71
N LEU A 239 4.18 -11.24 -15.63
CA LEU A 239 4.87 -12.04 -14.62
C LEU A 239 4.62 -11.53 -13.19
N ALA A 240 4.55 -10.23 -12.95
CA ALA A 240 4.25 -9.67 -11.64
C ALA A 240 2.85 -10.10 -11.13
N VAL A 241 1.85 -10.10 -12.02
CA VAL A 241 0.52 -10.64 -11.71
C VAL A 241 0.60 -12.12 -11.35
N LEU A 242 1.24 -12.95 -12.17
CA LEU A 242 1.32 -14.39 -11.90
C LEU A 242 2.12 -14.70 -10.62
N ARG A 243 3.22 -13.98 -10.36
CA ARG A 243 4.06 -14.16 -9.17
C ARG A 243 3.32 -13.87 -7.87
N PHE A 244 2.40 -12.91 -7.87
CA PHE A 244 1.57 -12.64 -6.71
C PHE A 244 0.75 -13.87 -6.28
N TRP A 245 0.38 -14.76 -7.22
CA TRP A 245 -0.41 -15.97 -6.93
C TRP A 245 0.44 -17.22 -6.67
N ILE A 246 1.78 -17.14 -6.75
CA ILE A 246 2.67 -18.29 -6.50
C ILE A 246 2.50 -18.89 -5.11
N PRO A 247 2.38 -18.12 -4.01
CA PRO A 247 2.18 -18.71 -2.69
C PRO A 247 0.92 -19.58 -2.63
N LEU A 248 -0.17 -19.18 -3.30
CA LEU A 248 -1.38 -20.01 -3.39
C LEU A 248 -1.16 -21.26 -4.24
N ALA A 249 -0.41 -21.14 -5.35
CA ALA A 249 -0.08 -22.29 -6.20
C ALA A 249 0.76 -23.34 -5.45
N ARG A 250 1.72 -22.90 -4.62
CA ARG A 250 2.49 -23.80 -3.75
C ARG A 250 1.57 -24.52 -2.76
N LEU A 251 0.68 -23.79 -2.09
CA LEU A 251 -0.31 -24.38 -1.19
C LEU A 251 -1.24 -25.39 -1.89
N ASP A 252 -1.65 -25.14 -3.13
CA ASP A 252 -2.46 -26.10 -3.92
C ASP A 252 -1.68 -27.39 -4.23
N CYS A 253 -0.38 -27.28 -4.52
CA CYS A 253 0.47 -28.43 -4.77
C CYS A 253 0.72 -29.25 -3.50
N ASP A 254 1.01 -28.57 -2.39
CA ASP A 254 1.39 -29.22 -1.13
C ASP A 254 0.16 -29.76 -0.37
N GLN A 255 -0.96 -29.04 -0.43
CA GLN A 255 -2.17 -29.30 0.36
C GLN A 255 -3.44 -29.04 -0.47
N PRO A 256 -3.71 -29.83 -1.53
CA PRO A 256 -4.81 -29.57 -2.47
C PRO A 256 -6.20 -29.56 -1.81
N ASP A 257 -6.42 -30.42 -0.81
CA ASP A 257 -7.71 -30.52 -0.13
C ASP A 257 -8.07 -29.25 0.65
N LEU A 258 -7.06 -28.51 1.11
CA LEU A 258 -7.22 -27.25 1.84
C LEU A 258 -7.83 -26.13 0.96
N LEU A 259 -7.54 -26.13 -0.34
CA LEU A 259 -8.12 -25.18 -1.28
C LEU A 259 -9.50 -25.67 -1.75
N ARG A 260 -9.65 -26.98 -2.00
CA ARG A 260 -10.93 -27.59 -2.39
C ARG A 260 -12.02 -27.36 -1.35
N SER A 261 -11.67 -27.35 -0.07
CA SER A 261 -12.62 -27.11 1.03
C SER A 261 -13.02 -25.63 1.19
N ARG A 262 -12.52 -24.71 0.36
CA ARG A 262 -12.82 -23.27 0.43
C ARG A 262 -13.55 -22.75 -0.81
N PRO A 263 -14.89 -22.81 -0.84
CA PRO A 263 -15.67 -22.34 -1.99
C PRO A 263 -15.47 -20.84 -2.29
N LEU A 264 -15.07 -20.04 -1.29
CA LEU A 264 -14.83 -18.60 -1.46
C LEU A 264 -13.55 -18.28 -2.26
N LEU A 265 -12.70 -19.28 -2.51
CA LEU A 265 -11.55 -19.12 -3.40
C LEU A 265 -11.92 -19.34 -4.88
N ASP A 266 -13.17 -19.67 -5.24
CA ASP A 266 -13.53 -20.02 -6.61
C ASP A 266 -13.05 -19.00 -7.69
N GLY A 267 -12.75 -19.52 -8.87
CA GLY A 267 -12.18 -18.76 -10.00
C GLY A 267 -10.67 -18.54 -9.95
N HIS A 268 -9.96 -19.01 -8.91
CA HIS A 268 -8.49 -18.96 -8.84
C HIS A 268 -7.79 -20.03 -9.70
N ARG A 269 -8.48 -21.11 -10.07
CA ARG A 269 -7.88 -22.25 -10.78
C ARG A 269 -7.13 -21.87 -12.07
N PRO A 270 -7.67 -20.99 -12.95
CA PRO A 270 -6.97 -20.61 -14.17
C PRO A 270 -5.59 -19.99 -13.96
N VAL A 271 -5.37 -19.25 -12.86
CA VAL A 271 -4.05 -18.67 -12.58
C VAL A 271 -3.08 -19.72 -12.06
N LEU A 272 -3.53 -20.67 -11.24
CA LEU A 272 -2.69 -21.75 -10.74
C LEU A 272 -2.23 -22.67 -11.87
N ASP A 273 -3.17 -23.09 -12.73
CA ASP A 273 -2.84 -23.93 -13.90
C ASP A 273 -1.86 -23.23 -14.84
N ALA A 274 -1.99 -21.91 -15.02
CA ALA A 274 -1.06 -21.12 -15.82
C ALA A 274 0.34 -21.05 -15.18
N ILE A 275 0.45 -20.88 -13.87
CA ILE A 275 1.72 -20.88 -13.13
C ILE A 275 2.46 -22.21 -13.33
N LEU A 276 1.74 -23.34 -13.19
CA LEU A 276 2.30 -24.67 -13.40
C LEU A 276 2.75 -24.89 -14.84
N ARG A 277 1.87 -24.60 -15.82
CA ARG A 277 2.18 -24.76 -17.25
C ARG A 277 3.38 -23.91 -17.69
N LEU A 278 3.53 -22.72 -17.11
CA LEU A 278 4.62 -21.81 -17.43
C LEU A 278 5.92 -22.12 -16.64
N GLY A 279 5.89 -23.10 -15.74
CA GLY A 279 7.06 -23.48 -14.93
C GLY A 279 7.51 -22.36 -13.98
N LEU A 280 6.57 -21.62 -13.41
CA LEU A 280 6.87 -20.46 -12.55
C LEU A 280 7.08 -20.82 -11.08
N LEU A 281 6.75 -22.04 -10.66
CA LEU A 281 7.14 -22.53 -9.34
C LEU A 281 8.66 -22.79 -9.33
N PRO A 282 9.41 -22.24 -8.36
CA PRO A 282 10.80 -22.62 -8.19
C PRO A 282 10.89 -24.12 -7.90
N LYS A 283 11.91 -24.77 -8.46
CA LYS A 283 12.26 -26.13 -8.07
C LYS A 283 12.83 -26.03 -6.65
N GLY A 284 12.22 -26.76 -5.71
CA GLY A 284 12.72 -26.89 -4.35
C GLY A 284 14.11 -27.54 -4.31
#